data_AF-A0A0R1F4C0-F1
#
_entry.id   AF-A0A0R1F4C0-F1
#
_cell.length_a   1.000
_cell.length_b   1.000
_cell.length_c   1.000
_cell.angle_alpha   90.00
_cell.angle_beta   90.00
_cell.angle_gamma   90.00
#
_symmetry.space_group_name_H-M   'P 1'
#
loop_
_entity.id
_entity.type
_entity.pdbx_description
1 polymer ?
#
loop_
_entity_poly.entity_id
_entity_poly.type
_entity_poly.pdbx_seq_one_letter_code
_entity_poly.pdbx_strand_id
1 'polypeptide(L)'
;MNSPLATLITEHKDWIFNAYDYHGQIIGLVEDTNYLQLFEMTQYFSTPVDYFDWRFSIHRPTPMLNVYGKPCYNDEYLNFLFSVSAKTGLALLNQRF
;
A
#
# COMPACT_ATOMS: atom_id res chain seq x y z
N MET A 1 8.58 -3.03 9.99
CA MET A 1 7.42 -2.74 10.88
C MET A 1 6.18 -3.30 10.21
N ASN A 2 5.22 -3.84 10.95
CA ASN A 2 3.98 -4.34 10.35
C ASN A 2 2.97 -3.23 10.09
N SER A 3 2.99 -2.13 10.86
CA SER A 3 2.08 -1.00 10.70
C SER A 3 2.37 -0.17 9.44
N PRO A 4 1.37 0.51 8.88
CA PRO A 4 1.57 1.44 7.78
C PRO A 4 2.47 2.61 8.19
N LEU A 5 3.26 3.11 7.23
CA LEU A 5 4.07 4.32 7.36
C LEU A 5 3.20 5.58 7.53
N ALA A 6 2.05 5.59 6.86
CA ALA A 6 1.05 6.65 6.95
C ALA A 6 -0.30 6.16 6.42
N THR A 7 -1.37 6.83 6.82
CA THR A 7 -2.74 6.56 6.39
C THR A 7 -3.39 7.84 5.87
N LEU A 8 -4.07 7.74 4.73
CA LEU A 8 -4.93 8.77 4.15
C LEU A 8 -6.39 8.31 4.26
N ILE A 9 -7.27 9.19 4.73
CA ILE A 9 -8.72 8.96 4.68
C ILE A 9 -9.18 9.28 3.26
N THR A 10 -9.88 8.36 2.61
CA THR A 10 -10.36 8.56 1.24
C THR A 10 -11.74 9.23 1.22
N GLU A 11 -12.18 9.69 0.05
CA GLU A 11 -13.55 10.19 -0.15
C GLU A 11 -14.63 9.11 0.10
N HIS A 12 -14.27 7.83 -0.03
CA HIS A 12 -15.15 6.72 0.31
C HIS A 12 -15.12 6.48 1.82
N LYS A 13 -16.28 6.65 2.47
CA LYS A 13 -16.47 6.64 3.92
C LYS A 13 -15.78 5.49 4.65
N ASP A 14 -15.75 4.31 4.05
CA ASP A 14 -15.24 3.09 4.69
C ASP A 14 -13.87 2.67 4.17
N TRP A 15 -13.24 3.46 3.29
CA TRP A 15 -11.94 3.13 2.71
C TRP A 15 -10.85 4.09 3.19
N ILE A 16 -9.71 3.50 3.53
CA ILE A 16 -8.46 4.22 3.82
C ILE A 16 -7.40 3.84 2.80
N PHE A 17 -6.43 4.71 2.60
CA PHE A 17 -5.27 4.42 1.77
C PHE A 17 -4.01 4.40 2.64
N ASN A 18 -3.46 3.20 2.83
CA ASN A 18 -2.30 2.96 3.67
C ASN A 18 -1.04 2.87 2.83
N ALA A 19 0.01 3.57 3.27
CA ALA A 19 1.36 3.46 2.72
C ALA A 19 2.16 2.44 3.55
N TYR A 20 2.79 1.48 2.90
CA TYR A 20 3.64 0.47 3.52
C TYR A 20 5.07 0.56 3.00
N ASP A 21 6.03 0.15 3.84
CA ASP A 21 7.40 -0.13 3.42
C ASP A 21 7.46 -1.54 2.83
N TYR A 22 7.85 -1.60 1.57
CA TYR A 22 8.06 -2.81 0.79
C TYR A 22 9.50 -2.81 0.25
N HIS A 23 10.38 -3.57 0.92
CA HIS A 23 11.80 -3.70 0.58
C HIS A 23 12.54 -2.35 0.43
N GLY A 24 12.24 -1.38 1.30
CA GLY A 24 12.83 -0.04 1.24
C GLY A 24 12.18 0.88 0.19
N GLN A 25 11.02 0.49 -0.34
CA GLN A 25 10.21 1.27 -1.26
C GLN A 25 8.79 1.46 -0.73
N ILE A 26 8.14 2.55 -1.11
CA ILE A 26 6.78 2.84 -0.69
C ILE A 26 5.80 2.22 -1.67
N ILE A 27 4.84 1.48 -1.12
CA ILE A 27 3.65 1.01 -1.83
C ILE A 27 2.39 1.46 -1.09
N GLY A 28 1.36 1.83 -1.84
CA GLY A 28 0.05 2.16 -1.32
C GLY A 28 -0.99 1.07 -1.58
N LEU A 29 -1.84 0.81 -0.60
CA LEU A 29 -2.98 -0.09 -0.69
C LEU A 29 -4.22 0.59 -0.13
N VAL A 30 -5.31 0.60 -0.91
CA VAL A 30 -6.63 0.97 -0.39
C VAL A 30 -7.18 -0.21 0.39
N GLU A 31 -7.70 0.05 1.57
CA GLU A 31 -8.22 -0.95 2.50
C GLU A 31 -9.61 -0.57 2.98
N ASP A 32 -10.51 -1.54 3.07
CA ASP A 32 -11.86 -1.36 3.59
C ASP A 32 -11.86 -1.61 5.10
N THR A 33 -12.19 -0.57 5.84
CA THR A 33 -12.21 -0.53 7.31
C THR A 33 -13.29 -1.40 7.94
N ASN A 34 -14.23 -1.94 7.15
CA ASN A 34 -15.17 -2.96 7.63
C ASN A 34 -14.51 -4.34 7.81
N TYR A 35 -13.27 -4.52 7.32
CA TYR A 35 -12.50 -5.77 7.42
C TYR A 35 -11.17 -5.55 8.14
N LEU A 36 -10.47 -6.66 8.42
CA LEU A 36 -9.10 -6.59 8.94
C LEU A 36 -8.19 -5.91 7.92
N GLN A 37 -7.42 -4.94 8.40
CA GLN A 37 -6.39 -4.27 7.64
C GLN A 37 -5.20 -5.21 7.47
N LEU A 38 -4.39 -5.01 6.44
CA LEU A 38 -3.31 -5.89 6.03
C LEU A 38 -2.32 -6.14 7.16
N PHE A 39 -1.99 -5.12 7.95
CA PHE A 39 -1.10 -5.29 9.11
C PHE A 39 -1.72 -6.13 10.24
N GLU A 40 -3.03 -6.30 10.25
CA GLU A 40 -3.79 -7.11 11.20
C GLU A 40 -3.97 -8.56 10.72
N MET A 41 -3.79 -8.82 9.42
CA MET A 41 -3.95 -10.15 8.78
C MET A 41 -2.79 -11.13 9.05
N THR A 42 -2.19 -11.06 10.24
CA THR A 42 -1.00 -11.83 10.67
C THR A 42 -1.15 -13.35 10.57
N GLN A 43 -2.39 -13.86 10.59
CA GLN A 43 -2.70 -15.28 10.42
C GLN A 43 -2.54 -15.80 8.98
N TYR A 44 -2.58 -14.92 7.98
CA TYR A 44 -2.45 -15.24 6.55
C TYR A 44 -1.10 -14.82 6.00
N PHE A 45 -0.62 -13.65 6.41
CA PHE A 45 0.66 -13.07 6.01
C PHE A 45 1.38 -12.59 7.27
N SER A 46 2.60 -13.05 7.52
CA SER A 46 3.32 -12.67 8.75
C SER A 46 3.63 -11.17 8.79
N THR A 47 3.79 -10.57 7.61
CA THR A 47 4.03 -9.14 7.40
C THR A 47 3.28 -8.64 6.15
N PRO A 48 3.01 -7.32 6.02
CA PRO A 48 2.51 -6.74 4.78
C PRO A 48 3.39 -7.04 3.56
N VAL A 49 4.70 -7.17 3.76
CA VAL A 49 5.66 -7.52 2.69
C VAL A 49 5.32 -8.87 2.08
N ASP A 50 4.98 -9.87 2.90
CA ASP A 50 4.62 -11.21 2.41
C ASP A 50 3.36 -11.18 1.52
N TYR A 51 2.40 -10.32 1.85
CA TYR A 51 1.22 -10.10 1.00
C TYR A 51 1.61 -9.51 -0.35
N PHE A 52 2.48 -8.49 -0.37
CA PHE A 52 2.92 -7.87 -1.61
C PHE A 52 3.77 -8.82 -2.46
N ASP A 53 4.65 -9.63 -1.84
CA ASP A 53 5.42 -10.67 -2.54
C ASP A 53 4.49 -11.70 -3.20
N TRP A 54 3.50 -12.22 -2.47
CA TRP A 54 2.48 -13.12 -3.02
C TRP A 54 1.71 -12.45 -4.16
N ARG A 55 1.21 -11.23 -3.94
CA ARG A 55 0.42 -10.48 -4.92
C ARG A 55 1.23 -10.17 -6.18
N PHE A 56 2.54 -9.93 -6.06
CA PHE A 56 3.42 -9.66 -7.19
C PHE A 56 3.96 -10.90 -7.90
N SER A 57 3.82 -12.08 -7.29
CA SER A 57 4.00 -13.34 -8.02
C SER A 57 2.91 -13.58 -9.07
N ILE A 58 1.73 -12.96 -8.91
CA ILE A 58 0.55 -13.15 -9.78
C ILE A 58 0.41 -12.02 -10.80
N HIS A 59 0.65 -10.76 -10.41
CA HIS A 59 0.61 -9.64 -11.34
C HIS A 59 1.77 -8.68 -11.15
N ARG A 60 2.05 -7.88 -12.19
CA ARG A 60 3.15 -6.90 -12.18
C ARG A 60 3.14 -5.99 -10.94
N PRO A 61 4.32 -5.70 -10.35
CA PRO A 61 4.49 -4.69 -9.32
C PRO A 61 3.96 -3.32 -9.73
N THR A 62 3.30 -2.63 -8.80
CA THR A 62 2.73 -1.29 -9.00
C THR A 62 2.74 -0.53 -7.67
N PRO A 63 2.99 0.79 -7.68
CA PRO A 63 3.07 1.58 -6.46
C PRO A 63 1.72 1.77 -5.75
N MET A 64 0.60 1.54 -6.43
CA MET A 64 -0.74 1.78 -5.89
C MET A 64 -1.67 0.62 -6.23
N LEU A 65 -2.34 0.11 -5.21
CA LEU A 65 -3.35 -0.94 -5.28
C LEU A 65 -4.69 -0.44 -4.72
N ASN A 66 -5.78 -0.79 -5.40
CA ASN A 66 -7.14 -0.54 -4.87
C ASN A 66 -7.55 -1.62 -3.85
N VAL A 67 -8.77 -1.50 -3.33
CA VAL A 67 -9.35 -2.40 -2.31
C VAL A 67 -9.36 -3.88 -2.71
N TYR A 68 -9.33 -4.16 -4.02
CA TYR A 68 -9.30 -5.53 -4.56
C TYR A 68 -7.87 -6.02 -4.85
N GLY A 69 -6.85 -5.29 -4.39
CA GLY A 69 -5.46 -5.56 -4.69
C GLY A 69 -5.12 -5.38 -6.18
N LYS A 70 -5.88 -4.61 -6.96
CA LYS A 70 -5.58 -4.37 -8.39
C LYS A 70 -4.85 -3.04 -8.57
N PRO A 71 -3.97 -2.91 -9.58
CA PRO A 71 -3.34 -1.63 -9.87
C PRO A 71 -4.40 -0.53 -10.06
N CYS A 72 -4.16 0.62 -9.46
CA CYS A 72 -5.00 1.80 -9.66
C CYS A 72 -4.15 3.04 -9.90
N TYR A 73 -4.77 4.04 -10.54
CA TYR A 73 -4.20 5.36 -10.72
C TYR A 73 -5.14 6.37 -10.08
N ASN A 74 -4.61 7.18 -9.18
CA ASN A 74 -5.32 8.26 -8.52
C ASN A 74 -4.27 9.32 -8.12
N ASP A 75 -4.45 10.56 -8.58
CA ASP A 75 -3.49 11.65 -8.36
C ASP A 75 -3.36 12.03 -6.88
N GLU A 76 -4.45 11.97 -6.12
CA GLU A 76 -4.45 12.24 -4.67
C GLU A 76 -3.59 11.20 -3.94
N TYR A 77 -3.77 9.93 -4.27
CA TYR A 77 -3.01 8.83 -3.67
C TYR A 77 -1.53 8.93 -4.03
N LEU A 78 -1.22 9.27 -5.28
CA LEU A 78 0.15 9.46 -5.73
C LEU A 78 0.83 10.63 -5.01
N ASN A 79 0.16 11.77 -4.89
CA ASN A 79 0.64 12.94 -4.14
C ASN A 79 0.86 12.61 -2.67
N PHE A 80 -0.04 11.83 -2.07
CA PHE A 80 0.12 11.34 -0.70
C PHE A 80 1.37 10.46 -0.57
N LEU A 81 1.58 9.49 -1.46
CA LEU A 81 2.79 8.65 -1.43
C LEU A 81 4.07 9.49 -1.60
N PHE A 82 4.07 10.51 -2.47
CA PHE A 82 5.20 11.45 -2.57
C PHE A 82 5.44 12.23 -1.28
N SER A 83 4.38 12.62 -0.56
CA SER A 83 4.53 13.26 0.75
C SER A 83 5.13 12.32 1.81
N VAL A 84 4.80 11.02 1.77
CA VAL A 84 5.39 10.00 2.65
C VAL A 84 6.84 9.76 2.28
N SER A 85 7.15 9.73 0.97
CA SER A 85 8.52 9.64 0.45
C SER A 85 9.40 10.79 0.96
N ALA A 86 8.92 12.03 0.85
CA ALA A 86 9.64 13.19 1.33
C ALA A 86 9.94 13.16 2.84
N LYS A 87 9.04 12.56 3.64
CA LYS A 87 9.20 12.44 5.10
C LYS A 87 10.13 11.29 5.52
N THR A 88 10.11 10.19 4.78
CA THR A 88 10.80 8.93 5.16
C THR A 88 12.14 8.75 4.44
N GLY A 89 12.35 9.43 3.31
CA GLY A 89 13.50 9.23 2.43
C GLY A 89 13.39 7.98 1.53
N LEU A 90 12.31 7.20 1.65
CA LEU A 90 12.08 6.01 0.83
C LEU A 90 11.54 6.41 -0.54
N ALA A 91 11.99 5.74 -1.59
CA ALA A 91 11.47 5.95 -2.94
C ALA A 91 10.13 5.24 -3.11
N LEU A 92 9.23 5.76 -3.97
CA LEU A 92 8.06 4.99 -4.38
C LEU A 92 8.50 3.71 -5.11
N LEU A 93 7.71 2.65 -5.00
CA LEU A 93 7.93 1.42 -5.75
C LEU A 93 8.00 1.73 -7.24
N ASN A 94 9.23 1.67 -7.76
CA ASN A 94 9.51 2.01 -9.14
C ASN A 94 8.85 0.97 -10.05
N GLN A 95 8.02 1.46 -10.97
CA GLN A 95 7.66 0.72 -12.17
C GLN A 95 8.93 0.57 -13.00
N ARG A 96 9.78 -0.44 -12.74
CA ARG A 96 10.74 -0.83 -13.78
C ARG A 96 9.89 -1.35 -14.94
N PHE A 97 9.77 -0.51 -15.96
CA PHE A 97 9.09 -0.77 -17.23
C PHE A 97 9.79 -1.88 -18.01
#